data_AF-A0A847YEX4-F1
#
_entry.id   AF-A0A847YEX4-F1
#
_cell.length_a   1.000
_cell.length_b   1.000
_cell.length_c   1.000
_cell.angle_alpha   90.00
_cell.angle_beta   90.00
_cell.angle_gamma   90.00
#
_symmetry.space_group_name_H-M   'P 1'
#
loop_
_entity.id
_entity.type
_entity.pdbx_description
1 polymer ?
#
loop_
_entity_poly.entity_id
_entity_poly.type
_entity_poly.pdbx_seq_one_letter_code
_entity_poly.pdbx_strand_id
1 'polypeptide(L)'
;MNRGESTPPIPAAARVREAVGLPFRVAEVFQSLQGEGLLTGTLSIFIRFSGCNLRCRFCDTPYASWRPEGEWLTPDDLLSRLARYTARHVVITGGEPMLFPQLPRLCEMLDRLGYHITIETAGTRYLSLPCRLMSISPKLSNSTPDAARHPRWSAVHERRRFRPEIVRRLIAEHDYQLKFVVDRPEDCDEVAAYLGHFP
;
A
#
# COMPACT_ATOMS: atom_id res chain seq x y z
N MET A 1 -3.62 3.90 -53.56
CA MET A 1 -4.09 4.65 -52.38
C MET A 1 -4.18 3.68 -51.21
N ASN A 2 -3.51 4.04 -50.11
CA ASN A 2 -3.44 3.45 -48.76
C ASN A 2 -3.16 1.94 -48.57
N ARG A 3 -1.86 1.64 -48.41
CA ARG A 3 -1.38 0.53 -47.58
C ARG A 3 -1.70 0.87 -46.12
N GLY A 4 -2.55 0.09 -45.47
CA GLY A 4 -2.76 0.17 -44.02
C GLY A 4 -1.58 -0.45 -43.32
N GLU A 5 -0.65 0.37 -42.83
CA GLU A 5 0.37 -0.04 -41.87
C GLU A 5 -0.34 -0.42 -40.57
N SER A 6 -0.33 -1.71 -40.25
CA SER A 6 -0.69 -2.21 -38.93
C SER A 6 0.49 -1.94 -38.01
N THR A 7 0.32 -1.00 -37.07
CA THR A 7 1.30 -0.74 -36.03
C THR A 7 1.48 -2.01 -35.19
N PRO A 8 2.70 -2.55 -35.03
CA PRO A 8 2.91 -3.76 -34.25
C PRO A 8 2.61 -3.48 -32.75
N PRO A 9 2.18 -4.49 -31.98
CA PRO A 9 1.94 -4.32 -30.56
C PRO A 9 3.27 -4.01 -29.85
N ILE A 10 3.28 -2.90 -29.10
CA ILE A 10 4.45 -2.48 -28.31
C ILE A 10 4.69 -3.51 -27.20
N PRO A 11 5.91 -4.06 -27.03
CA PRO A 11 6.22 -5.01 -25.97
C PRO A 11 6.01 -4.41 -24.58
N ALA A 12 5.53 -5.21 -23.62
CA ALA A 12 5.26 -4.79 -22.24
C ALA A 12 6.45 -4.10 -21.51
N ALA A 13 7.69 -4.34 -21.96
CA ALA A 13 8.90 -3.70 -21.45
C ALA A 13 8.97 -2.18 -21.72
N ALA A 14 8.26 -1.65 -22.71
CA ALA A 14 8.28 -0.22 -23.05
C ALA A 14 7.54 0.66 -22.02
N ARG A 15 6.64 0.09 -21.20
CA ARG A 15 5.88 0.84 -20.18
C ARG A 15 6.69 1.22 -18.93
N VAL A 16 7.87 0.65 -18.74
CA VAL A 16 8.71 0.89 -17.55
C VAL A 16 9.49 2.21 -17.65
N ARG A 17 9.65 2.78 -18.85
CA ARG A 17 10.47 3.98 -19.08
C ARG A 17 9.78 5.33 -18.82
N GLU A 18 8.49 5.35 -18.49
CA GLU A 18 7.69 6.59 -18.35
C GLU A 18 7.40 7.04 -16.91
N ALA A 19 7.82 6.29 -15.89
CA ALA A 19 7.51 6.60 -14.48
C ALA A 19 8.46 7.63 -13.82
N VAL A 20 9.35 8.27 -14.59
CA VAL A 20 10.30 9.25 -14.06
C VAL A 20 9.55 10.54 -13.69
N GLY A 21 9.45 10.80 -12.39
CA GLY A 21 8.90 12.05 -11.85
C GLY A 21 7.38 12.06 -11.62
N LEU A 22 6.68 10.93 -11.76
CA LEU A 22 5.24 10.90 -11.52
C LEU A 22 4.93 11.22 -10.04
N PRO A 23 4.04 12.20 -9.75
CA PRO A 23 3.74 12.57 -8.39
C PRO A 23 2.82 11.53 -7.71
N PHE A 24 2.92 11.46 -6.39
CA PHE A 24 1.96 10.82 -5.51
C PHE A 24 0.98 11.87 -5.00
N ARG A 25 -0.26 11.48 -4.74
CA ARG A 25 -1.14 12.28 -3.89
C ARG A 25 -0.85 11.90 -2.45
N VAL A 26 -0.40 12.85 -1.63
CA VAL A 26 0.08 12.61 -0.27
C VAL A 26 -0.82 13.34 0.72
N ALA A 27 -1.47 12.59 1.59
CA ALA A 27 -2.33 13.13 2.65
C ALA A 27 -1.49 13.89 3.69
N GLU A 28 -0.41 13.27 4.15
CA GLU A 28 0.46 13.82 5.17
C GLU A 28 1.84 13.15 5.17
N VAL A 29 2.83 13.90 5.69
CA VAL A 29 4.16 13.40 6.02
C VAL A 29 4.52 13.93 7.40
N PHE A 30 4.88 13.05 8.34
CA PHE A 30 5.18 13.43 9.72
C PHE A 30 6.13 12.43 10.39
N GLN A 31 6.78 12.83 11.49
CA GLN A 31 7.61 11.96 12.32
C GLN A 31 6.89 11.63 13.64
N SER A 32 6.87 10.35 14.00
CA SER A 32 6.28 9.86 15.26
C SER A 32 6.90 8.50 15.63
N LEU A 33 6.35 7.80 16.64
CA LEU A 33 6.68 6.41 16.92
C LEU A 33 5.73 5.46 16.17
N GLN A 34 6.24 4.35 15.63
CA GLN A 34 5.40 3.26 15.13
C GLN A 34 4.54 2.70 16.26
N GLY A 35 3.23 2.68 16.07
CA GLY A 35 2.27 2.22 17.07
C GLY A 35 2.01 0.71 17.00
N GLU A 36 2.26 0.07 15.86
CA GLU A 36 1.74 -1.28 15.58
C GLU A 36 2.79 -2.25 15.03
N GLY A 37 2.60 -3.54 15.33
CA GLY A 37 3.38 -4.64 14.79
C GLY A 37 4.76 -4.82 15.42
N LEU A 38 5.65 -5.52 14.72
CA LEU A 38 6.97 -5.93 15.20
C LEU A 38 7.90 -4.76 15.57
N LEU A 39 7.70 -3.60 14.94
CA LEU A 39 8.54 -2.41 15.12
C LEU A 39 7.87 -1.33 15.99
N THR A 40 6.83 -1.68 16.76
CA THR A 40 6.21 -0.75 17.71
C THR A 40 7.26 -0.08 18.61
N GLY A 41 7.14 1.24 18.79
CA GLY A 41 8.07 2.07 19.55
C GLY A 41 9.26 2.62 18.75
N THR A 42 9.44 2.20 17.50
CA THR A 42 10.50 2.73 16.63
C THR A 42 10.18 4.16 16.19
N LEU A 43 11.15 5.07 16.27
CA LEU A 43 11.01 6.43 15.73
C LEU A 43 11.01 6.40 14.19
N SER A 44 9.91 6.82 13.58
CA SER A 44 9.63 6.65 12.15
C SER A 44 9.11 7.93 11.50
N ILE A 45 9.42 8.09 10.21
CA ILE A 45 8.74 9.05 9.33
C ILE A 45 7.62 8.32 8.61
N PHE A 46 6.40 8.83 8.71
CA PHE A 46 5.24 8.31 8.01
C PHE A 46 5.04 9.09 6.72
N ILE A 47 4.90 8.36 5.61
CA ILE A 47 4.40 8.92 4.35
C ILE A 47 3.03 8.27 4.11
N ARG A 48 1.96 9.06 4.24
CA ARG A 48 0.59 8.59 4.01
C ARG A 48 0.11 9.06 2.64
N PHE A 49 -0.01 8.16 1.68
CA PHE A 49 -0.59 8.49 0.38
C PHE A 49 -2.12 8.62 0.45
N SER A 50 -2.72 9.13 -0.61
CA SER A 50 -4.16 9.34 -0.76
C SER A 50 -4.72 8.51 -1.89
N GLY A 51 -5.72 7.70 -1.56
CA GLY A 51 -6.33 6.73 -2.46
C GLY A 51 -6.25 5.33 -1.87
N CYS A 52 -7.36 4.61 -1.91
CA CYS A 52 -7.46 3.22 -1.51
C CYS A 52 -8.27 2.47 -2.57
N ASN A 53 -8.33 1.14 -2.53
CA ASN A 53 -9.18 0.32 -3.40
C ASN A 53 -10.26 -0.46 -2.64
N LEU A 54 -10.32 -0.36 -1.31
CA LEU A 54 -11.18 -1.16 -0.44
C LEU A 54 -12.28 -0.40 0.30
N ARG A 55 -12.04 0.86 0.70
CA ARG A 55 -13.02 1.67 1.48
C ARG A 55 -13.55 0.95 2.71
N CYS A 56 -12.71 0.41 3.58
CA CYS A 56 -13.17 -0.33 4.75
C CYS A 56 -14.11 0.50 5.65
N ARG A 57 -15.11 -0.13 6.27
CA ARG A 57 -16.11 0.56 7.11
C ARG A 57 -15.52 1.22 8.36
N PHE A 58 -14.46 0.66 8.91
CA PHE A 58 -13.75 1.15 10.10
C PHE A 58 -12.45 1.88 9.77
N CYS A 59 -12.30 2.40 8.55
CA CYS A 59 -11.08 3.13 8.18
C CYS A 59 -10.91 4.37 9.06
N ASP A 60 -9.86 4.36 9.88
CA ASP A 60 -9.43 5.41 10.80
C ASP A 60 -8.83 6.63 10.08
N THR A 61 -8.32 6.45 8.86
CA THR A 61 -7.88 7.54 7.98
C THR A 61 -8.80 7.74 6.78
N PRO A 62 -10.06 8.15 6.98
CA PRO A 62 -11.02 8.31 5.89
C PRO A 62 -10.59 9.40 4.90
N TYR A 63 -9.79 10.37 5.32
CA TYR A 63 -9.21 11.42 4.47
C TYR A 63 -8.16 10.88 3.46
N ALA A 64 -7.55 9.73 3.73
CA ALA A 64 -6.66 9.05 2.80
C ALA A 64 -7.38 7.99 1.94
N SER A 65 -8.65 7.68 2.23
CA SER A 65 -9.39 6.59 1.57
C SER A 65 -10.76 7.04 1.03
N TRP A 66 -11.75 7.22 1.89
CA TRP A 66 -13.13 7.59 1.56
C TRP A 66 -13.25 8.98 0.95
N ARG A 67 -12.44 9.93 1.42
CA ARG A 67 -12.41 11.33 0.99
C ARG A 67 -10.98 11.75 0.66
N PRO A 68 -10.35 11.17 -0.41
CA PRO A 68 -8.94 11.41 -0.71
C PRO A 68 -8.62 12.90 -0.84
N GLU A 69 -7.73 13.38 0.02
CA GLU A 69 -7.24 14.76 0.04
C GLU A 69 -5.71 14.83 -0.12
N GLY A 70 -5.10 15.96 0.19
CA GLY A 70 -3.66 16.13 0.14
C GLY A 70 -3.12 16.62 -1.21
N GLU A 71 -1.82 16.84 -1.21
CA GLU A 71 -1.07 17.51 -2.27
C GLU A 71 -0.33 16.54 -3.19
N TRP A 72 0.01 16.99 -4.38
CA TRP A 72 0.77 16.20 -5.35
C TRP A 72 2.27 16.43 -5.16
N LEU A 73 3.01 15.37 -4.81
CA LEU A 73 4.45 15.43 -4.52
C LEU A 73 5.20 14.42 -5.35
N THR A 74 6.30 14.85 -5.97
CA THR A 74 7.23 13.96 -6.64
C THR A 74 8.06 13.17 -5.62
N PRO A 75 8.74 12.08 -6.02
CA PRO A 75 9.72 11.41 -5.15
C PRO A 75 10.79 12.38 -4.60
N ASP A 76 11.22 13.34 -5.41
CA ASP A 76 12.25 14.33 -5.02
C ASP A 76 11.71 15.32 -3.97
N ASP A 77 10.44 15.74 -4.08
CA ASP A 77 9.78 16.55 -3.05
C ASP A 77 9.69 15.80 -1.72
N LEU A 78 9.34 14.50 -1.77
CA LEU A 78 9.26 13.64 -0.59
C LEU A 78 10.63 13.51 0.09
N LEU A 79 11.70 13.24 -0.66
CA LEU A 79 13.05 13.18 -0.09
C LEU A 79 13.46 14.50 0.58
N SER A 80 13.15 15.62 -0.07
CA SER A 80 13.46 16.96 0.46
C SER A 80 12.72 17.23 1.78
N ARG A 81 11.51 16.71 1.96
CA ARG A 81 10.77 16.77 3.22
C ARG A 81 11.35 15.84 4.27
N LEU A 82 11.68 14.61 3.87
CA LEU A 82 12.25 13.59 4.76
C LEU A 82 13.58 14.04 5.37
N ALA A 83 14.38 14.81 4.64
CA ALA A 83 15.64 15.39 5.12
C ALA A 83 15.49 16.33 6.34
N ARG A 84 14.27 16.77 6.67
CA ARG A 84 13.98 17.63 7.83
C ARG A 84 13.75 16.84 9.12
N TYR A 85 13.64 15.52 9.02
CA TYR A 85 13.38 14.61 10.12
C TYR A 85 14.65 13.87 10.54
N THR A 86 14.68 13.34 11.76
CA THR A 86 15.85 12.65 12.33
C THR A 86 15.72 11.13 12.24
N ALA A 87 14.49 10.62 12.11
CA ALA A 87 14.22 9.20 11.98
C ALA A 87 14.86 8.60 10.72
N ARG A 88 15.37 7.37 10.86
CA ARG A 88 15.95 6.57 9.76
C ARG A 88 15.07 5.41 9.33
N HIS A 89 13.90 5.29 9.95
CA HIS A 89 12.85 4.36 9.58
C HIS A 89 11.73 5.12 8.88
N VAL A 90 11.33 4.68 7.69
CA VAL A 90 10.21 5.23 6.94
C VAL A 90 9.11 4.20 6.86
N VAL A 91 7.91 4.59 7.27
CA VAL A 91 6.68 3.81 7.13
C VAL A 91 5.86 4.41 5.99
N ILE A 92 5.78 3.70 4.88
CA ILE A 92 4.97 4.10 3.71
C ILE A 92 3.61 3.42 3.82
N THR A 93 2.54 4.22 3.82
CA THR A 93 1.16 3.80 4.10
C THR A 93 0.16 4.66 3.31
N GLY A 94 -1.15 4.48 3.55
CA GLY A 94 -2.21 5.45 3.23
C GLY A 94 -2.69 5.51 1.79
N GLY A 95 -3.98 5.71 1.53
CA GLY A 95 -4.87 4.57 1.75
C GLY A 95 -4.10 3.29 1.39
N GLU A 96 -4.09 2.84 0.14
CA GLU A 96 -3.28 1.70 -0.28
C GLU A 96 -2.05 2.16 -1.08
N PRO A 97 -0.82 2.08 -0.52
CA PRO A 97 0.38 2.54 -1.21
C PRO A 97 0.73 1.67 -2.43
N MET A 98 0.36 0.38 -2.44
CA MET A 98 0.66 -0.52 -3.55
C MET A 98 -0.20 -0.25 -4.82
N LEU A 99 -1.04 0.79 -4.80
CA LEU A 99 -1.75 1.28 -5.99
C LEU A 99 -0.86 2.08 -6.94
N PHE A 100 0.26 2.64 -6.45
CA PHE A 100 1.06 3.60 -7.20
C PHE A 100 2.22 2.88 -7.92
N PRO A 101 2.19 2.70 -9.26
CA PRO A 101 3.23 1.99 -9.99
C PRO A 101 4.62 2.64 -9.90
N GLN A 102 4.69 3.91 -9.52
CA GLN A 102 5.93 4.65 -9.31
C GLN A 102 6.52 4.50 -7.90
N LEU A 103 5.86 3.78 -6.97
CA LEU A 103 6.35 3.52 -5.62
C LEU A 103 7.74 2.82 -5.58
N PRO A 104 8.07 1.84 -6.44
CA PRO A 104 9.38 1.20 -6.45
C PRO A 104 10.53 2.21 -6.54
N ARG A 105 10.39 3.24 -7.38
CA ARG A 105 11.40 4.29 -7.54
C ARG A 105 11.67 5.05 -6.24
N LEU A 106 10.61 5.44 -5.52
CA LEU A 106 10.76 6.10 -4.22
C LEU A 106 11.46 5.18 -3.23
N CYS A 107 11.08 3.89 -3.19
CA CYS A 107 11.69 2.91 -2.29
C CYS A 107 13.18 2.71 -2.60
N GLU A 108 13.55 2.59 -3.88
CA GLU A 108 14.95 2.50 -4.31
C GLU A 108 15.76 3.75 -3.93
N MET A 109 15.16 4.94 -4.02
CA MET A 109 15.80 6.19 -3.62
C MET A 109 16.04 6.23 -2.10
N LEU A 110 15.06 5.81 -1.30
CA LEU A 110 15.16 5.72 0.16
C LEU A 110 16.18 4.67 0.60
N ASP A 111 16.18 3.51 -0.04
CA ASP A 111 17.10 2.41 0.24
C ASP A 111 18.56 2.81 -0.01
N ARG A 112 18.83 3.49 -1.14
CA ARG A 112 20.16 4.07 -1.43
C ARG A 112 20.63 5.10 -0.40
N LEU A 113 19.70 5.80 0.24
CA LEU A 113 20.01 6.74 1.32
C LEU A 113 20.16 6.05 2.68
N GLY A 114 19.95 4.74 2.75
CA GLY A 114 20.08 3.92 3.95
C GLY A 114 18.91 4.08 4.92
N TYR A 115 17.69 4.33 4.41
CA TYR A 115 16.48 4.27 5.23
C TYR A 115 16.04 2.81 5.40
N HIS A 116 15.60 2.45 6.60
CA HIS A 116 14.79 1.25 6.80
C HIS A 116 13.38 1.53 6.27
N ILE A 117 12.88 0.72 5.33
CA ILE A 117 11.55 0.93 4.73
C ILE A 117 10.59 -0.14 5.22
N THR A 118 9.46 0.29 5.80
CA THR A 118 8.29 -0.55 6.06
C THR A 118 7.15 -0.13 5.14
N ILE A 119 6.58 -1.08 4.40
CA ILE A 119 5.35 -0.86 3.62
C ILE A 119 4.17 -1.39 4.42
N GLU A 120 3.15 -0.56 4.68
CA GLU A 120 1.86 -1.02 5.20
C GLU A 120 0.83 -1.14 4.06
N THR A 121 0.36 -2.36 3.79
CA THR A 121 -0.53 -2.66 2.66
C THR A 121 -1.65 -3.61 3.06
N ALA A 122 -2.79 -3.55 2.36
CA ALA A 122 -3.84 -4.55 2.48
C ALA A 122 -3.54 -5.86 1.73
N GLY A 123 -2.41 -5.94 1.01
CA GLY A 123 -2.00 -7.14 0.26
C GLY A 123 -2.82 -7.39 -1.01
N THR A 124 -3.44 -6.36 -1.56
CA THR A 124 -4.34 -6.48 -2.74
C THR A 124 -3.67 -6.21 -4.08
N ARG A 125 -2.42 -5.73 -4.05
CA ARG A 125 -1.61 -5.38 -5.22
C ARG A 125 -0.15 -5.76 -4.96
N TYR A 126 0.50 -6.24 -6.00
CA TYR A 126 1.93 -6.53 -5.97
C TYR A 126 2.70 -5.46 -6.74
N LEU A 127 3.80 -5.00 -6.16
CA LEU A 127 4.84 -4.20 -6.79
C LEU A 127 6.18 -4.77 -6.32
N SER A 128 7.11 -4.95 -7.25
CA SER A 128 8.48 -5.33 -6.93
C SER A 128 9.20 -4.08 -6.44
N LEU A 129 9.59 -4.03 -5.16
CA LEU A 129 10.26 -2.87 -4.57
C LEU A 129 11.19 -3.32 -3.43
N PRO A 130 12.26 -2.56 -3.13
CA PRO A 130 13.02 -2.81 -1.91
C PRO A 130 12.21 -2.36 -0.70
N CYS A 131 12.00 -3.26 0.25
CA CYS A 131 11.57 -2.91 1.60
C CYS A 131 12.16 -3.92 2.59
N ARG A 132 12.38 -3.46 3.83
CA ARG A 132 12.94 -4.30 4.88
C ARG A 132 11.89 -4.96 5.75
N LEU A 133 10.66 -4.44 5.75
CA LEU A 133 9.52 -5.12 6.36
C LEU A 133 8.25 -4.86 5.55
N MET A 134 7.63 -5.92 5.07
CA MET A 134 6.31 -5.88 4.44
C MET A 134 5.23 -6.14 5.51
N SER A 135 4.55 -5.08 5.95
CA SER A 135 3.46 -5.13 6.92
C SER A 135 2.13 -5.31 6.20
N ILE A 136 1.67 -6.56 6.13
CA ILE A 136 0.46 -6.92 5.38
C ILE A 136 -0.70 -6.99 6.37
N SER A 137 -1.74 -6.22 6.11
CA SER A 137 -2.99 -6.25 6.87
C SER A 137 -4.16 -6.65 5.97
N PRO A 138 -4.34 -7.97 5.72
CA PRO A 138 -5.47 -8.47 4.96
C PRO A 138 -6.78 -8.00 5.58
N LYS A 139 -7.66 -7.46 4.75
CA LYS A 139 -8.95 -6.94 5.21
C LYS A 139 -10.01 -8.04 5.11
N LEU A 140 -10.64 -8.32 6.24
CA LEU A 140 -11.60 -9.41 6.41
C LEU A 140 -13.05 -8.93 6.21
N SER A 141 -14.02 -9.83 6.31
CA SER A 141 -15.44 -9.50 6.09
C SER A 141 -15.96 -8.45 7.08
N ASN A 142 -15.40 -8.40 8.29
CA ASN A 142 -15.69 -7.38 9.30
C ASN A 142 -15.42 -5.95 8.81
N SER A 143 -14.59 -5.79 7.79
CA SER A 143 -14.19 -4.51 7.23
C SER A 143 -15.04 -4.04 6.05
N THR A 144 -15.95 -4.88 5.58
CA THR A 144 -16.81 -4.60 4.42
C THR A 144 -17.73 -3.41 4.69
N PRO A 145 -17.83 -2.44 3.74
CA PRO A 145 -18.81 -1.36 3.81
C PRO A 145 -20.23 -1.86 3.99
N ASP A 146 -21.03 -1.10 4.76
CA ASP A 146 -22.47 -1.29 4.83
C ASP A 146 -23.08 -1.28 3.41
N ALA A 147 -23.66 -2.40 3.01
CA ALA A 147 -24.22 -2.58 1.67
C ALA A 147 -25.46 -1.72 1.41
N ALA A 148 -26.22 -1.35 2.44
CA ALA A 148 -27.37 -0.46 2.31
C ALA A 148 -26.94 0.97 2.02
N ARG A 149 -25.81 1.42 2.61
CA ARG A 149 -25.28 2.77 2.40
C ARG A 149 -24.34 2.87 1.19
N HIS A 150 -23.57 1.82 0.93
CA HIS A 150 -22.50 1.81 -0.06
C HIS A 150 -22.49 0.51 -0.89
N PRO A 151 -23.57 0.18 -1.63
CA PRO A 151 -23.73 -1.11 -2.31
C PRO A 151 -22.59 -1.40 -3.28
N ARG A 152 -22.17 -0.40 -4.07
CA ARG A 152 -21.04 -0.53 -4.99
C ARG A 152 -19.73 -0.83 -4.26
N TRP A 153 -19.44 -0.15 -3.16
CA TRP A 153 -18.18 -0.33 -2.44
C TRP A 153 -18.16 -1.63 -1.64
N SER A 154 -19.28 -2.07 -1.09
CA SER A 154 -19.41 -3.40 -0.49
C SER A 154 -19.03 -4.49 -1.50
N ALA A 155 -19.64 -4.49 -2.70
CA ALA A 155 -19.33 -5.48 -3.74
C ALA A 155 -17.88 -5.38 -4.26
N VAL A 156 -17.33 -4.17 -4.37
CA VAL A 156 -15.93 -3.95 -4.76
C VAL A 156 -14.97 -4.46 -3.69
N HIS A 157 -15.28 -4.23 -2.42
CA HIS A 157 -14.49 -4.64 -1.27
C HIS A 157 -14.36 -6.16 -1.23
N GLU A 158 -15.48 -6.89 -1.20
CA GLU A 158 -15.49 -8.35 -1.18
C GLU A 158 -14.71 -8.96 -2.34
N ARG A 159 -14.88 -8.41 -3.55
CA ARG A 159 -14.15 -8.90 -4.72
C ARG A 159 -12.64 -8.66 -4.66
N ARG A 160 -12.17 -7.65 -3.94
CA ARG A 160 -10.76 -7.19 -3.97
C ARG A 160 -9.96 -7.54 -2.73
N ARG A 161 -10.60 -7.69 -1.56
CA ARG A 161 -9.92 -7.86 -0.27
C ARG A 161 -9.11 -9.15 -0.16
N PHE A 162 -9.55 -10.21 -0.87
CA PHE A 162 -8.92 -11.51 -0.84
C PHE A 162 -8.07 -11.77 -2.10
N ARG A 163 -6.74 -11.73 -1.94
CA ARG A 163 -5.73 -11.95 -2.99
C ARG A 163 -4.58 -12.83 -2.47
N PRO A 164 -4.86 -14.10 -2.12
CA PRO A 164 -3.88 -14.97 -1.49
C PRO A 164 -2.62 -15.18 -2.35
N GLU A 165 -2.73 -15.16 -3.67
CA GLU A 165 -1.61 -15.23 -4.60
C GLU A 165 -0.65 -14.03 -4.49
N ILE A 166 -1.18 -12.83 -4.25
CA ILE A 166 -0.37 -11.63 -4.05
C ILE A 166 0.32 -11.71 -2.70
N VAL A 167 -0.42 -12.08 -1.65
CA VAL A 167 0.15 -12.19 -0.30
C VAL A 167 1.22 -13.27 -0.24
N ARG A 168 1.02 -14.44 -0.87
CA ARG A 168 2.06 -15.49 -0.97
C ARG A 168 3.35 -14.97 -1.59
N ARG A 169 3.23 -14.13 -2.62
CA ARG A 169 4.39 -13.53 -3.25
C ARG A 169 5.09 -12.54 -2.33
N LEU A 170 4.33 -11.66 -1.68
CA LEU A 170 4.88 -10.68 -0.74
C LEU A 170 5.62 -11.33 0.44
N ILE A 171 5.07 -12.39 1.03
CA ILE A 171 5.72 -13.10 2.15
C ILE A 171 6.94 -13.92 1.71
N ALA A 172 6.98 -14.36 0.45
CA ALA A 172 8.11 -15.13 -0.07
C ALA A 172 9.31 -14.24 -0.44
N GLU A 173 9.06 -12.98 -0.78
CA GLU A 173 10.08 -12.04 -1.28
C GLU A 173 10.60 -11.06 -0.21
N HIS A 174 9.94 -10.96 0.94
CA HIS A 174 10.28 -9.99 1.98
C HIS A 174 10.19 -10.59 3.39
N ASP A 175 11.02 -10.06 4.31
CA ASP A 175 10.69 -10.12 5.73
C ASP A 175 9.30 -9.49 5.93
N TYR A 176 8.42 -10.18 6.65
CA TYR A 176 7.00 -9.81 6.69
C TYR A 176 6.37 -9.93 8.07
N GLN A 177 5.23 -9.27 8.22
CA GLN A 177 4.28 -9.54 9.29
C GLN A 177 2.86 -9.57 8.72
N LEU A 178 2.00 -10.43 9.28
CA LEU A 178 0.56 -10.40 9.04
C LEU A 178 -0.12 -9.76 10.26
N LYS A 179 -0.90 -8.70 10.02
CA LYS A 179 -1.59 -7.91 11.07
C LYS A 179 -3.08 -7.83 10.77
N PHE A 180 -3.89 -8.59 11.50
CA PHE A 180 -5.34 -8.59 11.36
C PHE A 180 -5.99 -7.62 12.35
N VAL A 181 -7.06 -6.95 11.89
CA VAL A 181 -7.92 -6.15 12.77
C VAL A 181 -9.09 -7.03 13.18
N VAL A 182 -9.21 -7.26 14.48
CA VAL A 182 -10.25 -8.07 15.11
C VAL A 182 -11.14 -7.14 15.93
N ASP A 183 -12.43 -7.12 15.63
CA ASP A 183 -13.46 -6.36 16.34
C ASP A 183 -14.30 -7.30 17.24
N ARG A 184 -14.50 -8.54 16.80
CA ARG A 184 -15.31 -9.54 17.52
C ARG A 184 -14.61 -10.91 17.54
N PRO A 185 -14.90 -11.78 18.52
CA PRO A 185 -14.27 -13.10 18.60
C PRO A 185 -14.39 -13.93 17.33
N GLU A 186 -15.49 -13.82 16.58
CA GLU A 186 -15.73 -14.57 15.34
C GLU A 186 -14.76 -14.18 14.21
N ASP A 187 -14.17 -12.99 14.25
CA ASP A 187 -13.16 -12.59 13.27
C ASP A 187 -11.93 -13.49 13.36
N CYS A 188 -11.63 -14.07 14.53
CA CYS A 188 -10.53 -15.02 14.72
C CYS A 188 -10.71 -16.30 13.88
N ASP A 189 -11.95 -16.73 13.64
CA ASP A 189 -12.23 -17.90 12.78
C ASP A 189 -11.89 -17.57 11.32
N GLU A 190 -12.24 -16.37 10.84
CA GLU A 190 -11.86 -15.91 9.49
C GLU A 190 -10.34 -15.70 9.39
N VAL A 191 -9.69 -15.21 10.45
CA VAL A 191 -8.21 -15.12 10.52
C VAL A 191 -7.59 -16.52 10.40
N ALA A 192 -8.06 -17.50 11.17
CA ALA A 192 -7.54 -18.87 11.12
C ALA A 192 -7.74 -19.50 9.74
N ALA A 193 -8.93 -19.33 9.15
CA ALA A 193 -9.22 -19.77 7.78
C ALA A 193 -8.31 -19.08 6.75
N TYR A 194 -8.08 -17.77 6.91
CA TYR A 194 -7.18 -17.00 6.05
C TYR A 194 -5.74 -17.53 6.13
N LEU A 195 -5.23 -17.75 7.35
CA LEU A 195 -3.88 -18.24 7.59
C LEU A 195 -3.65 -19.63 7.00
N GLY A 196 -4.69 -20.49 6.95
CA GLY A 196 -4.62 -21.80 6.31
C GLY A 196 -4.28 -21.79 4.81
N HIS A 197 -4.25 -20.61 4.16
CA HIS A 197 -3.79 -20.47 2.78
C HIS A 197 -2.28 -20.31 2.62
N PHE A 198 -1.53 -20.13 3.71
CA PHE A 198 -0.10 -19.84 3.71
C PHE A 198 0.65 -20.92 4.50
N PRO A 199 1.90 -21.24 4.12
CA PRO A 199 2.72 -22.25 4.81
C PRO A 199 3.09 -21.85 6.24
#